data_AF-A0A7I9Y3U4-F1
#
_entry.id   AF-A0A7I9Y3U4-F1
#
_cell.length_a   1.000
_cell.length_b   1.000
_cell.length_c   1.000
_cell.angle_alpha   90.00
_cell.angle_beta   90.00
_cell.angle_gamma   90.00
#
_symmetry.space_group_name_H-M   'P 1'
#
loop_
_entity.id
_entity.type
_entity.pdbx_description
1 polymer ?
#
loop_
_entity_poly.entity_id
_entity_poly.type
_entity_poly.pdbx_seq_one_letter_code
_entity_poly.pdbx_strand_id
1 'polypeptide(L)'
;MYWYDRNVEEILSPVWGWSATNDVANSNHLAGTAVDVNAPKYPWGSRVMSATLKGRVRAGLALFEGSVFWGADWSRADEMHYQMAWREGDPRNEAFAKKLLDGYLGIYKPAPTPPATTPEKGPLMALNDAEQRELLDGVRYIRDQVGPASTSGARTATSATTTTASAGHCAPDSPR
;
A
#
# COMPACT_ATOMS: atom_id res chain seq x y z
N MET A 1 6.41 -5.74 16.17
CA MET A 1 7.00 -6.65 15.16
C MET A 1 5.96 -7.24 14.23
N TYR A 2 4.93 -7.95 14.71
CA TYR A 2 3.88 -8.55 13.86
C TYR A 2 3.30 -7.62 12.77
N TRP A 3 2.93 -6.39 13.14
CA TRP A 3 2.37 -5.44 12.16
C TRP A 3 3.38 -5.08 11.06
N TYR A 4 4.65 -4.86 11.41
CA TYR A 4 5.71 -4.51 10.46
C TYR A 4 5.89 -5.62 9.42
N ASP A 5 6.05 -6.86 9.88
CA ASP A 5 6.27 -8.05 9.04
C ASP A 5 5.20 -8.21 7.94
N ARG A 6 3.94 -7.96 8.32
CA ARG A 6 2.79 -8.17 7.45
C ARG A 6 2.50 -7.00 6.51
N ASN A 7 2.90 -5.78 6.87
CA ASN A 7 2.42 -4.56 6.22
C ASN A 7 3.53 -3.70 5.64
N VAL A 8 4.77 -3.82 6.10
CA VAL A 8 5.93 -3.10 5.57
C VAL A 8 6.69 -4.04 4.64
N GLU A 9 7.30 -5.07 5.22
CA GLU A 9 8.03 -6.13 4.56
C GLU A 9 8.28 -7.27 5.54
N GLU A 10 8.53 -8.47 5.02
CA GLU A 10 8.91 -9.62 5.82
C GLU A 10 10.23 -9.38 6.57
N ILE A 11 10.29 -9.87 7.82
CA ILE A 11 11.50 -9.80 8.65
C ILE A 11 12.40 -10.98 8.28
N LEU A 12 13.36 -10.74 7.39
CA LEU A 12 14.30 -11.73 6.85
C LEU A 12 15.73 -11.58 7.40
N SER A 13 15.99 -10.50 8.14
CA SER A 13 17.28 -10.19 8.76
C SER A 13 17.09 -10.08 10.29
N PRO A 14 18.14 -10.22 11.11
CA PRO A 14 18.02 -10.17 12.57
C PRO A 14 17.22 -8.98 13.11
N VAL A 15 16.67 -9.18 14.30
CA VAL A 15 16.13 -8.09 15.12
C VAL A 15 17.09 -7.86 16.28
N TRP A 16 17.65 -6.66 16.40
CA TRP A 16 18.49 -6.30 17.54
C TRP A 16 17.62 -5.65 18.62
N GLY A 17 17.85 -6.02 19.89
CA GLY A 17 17.05 -5.56 21.02
C GLY A 17 17.93 -4.99 22.11
N TRP A 18 17.63 -5.32 23.37
CA TRP A 18 18.43 -4.86 24.51
C TRP A 18 19.91 -5.21 24.37
N SER A 19 20.78 -4.29 24.78
CA SER A 19 22.22 -4.51 24.87
C SER A 19 22.78 -3.98 26.19
N ALA A 20 23.75 -4.69 26.78
CA ALA A 20 24.42 -4.25 28.00
C ALA A 20 25.31 -3.00 27.78
N THR A 21 25.82 -2.85 26.55
CA THR A 21 26.65 -1.72 26.10
C THR A 21 26.14 -1.22 24.75
N ASN A 22 26.38 0.04 24.43
CA ASN A 22 25.99 0.64 23.17
C ASN A 22 26.93 1.79 22.81
N ASP A 23 27.15 2.03 21.52
CA ASP A 23 27.97 3.15 21.03
C ASP A 23 27.35 4.51 21.36
N VAL A 24 26.04 4.54 21.65
CA VAL A 24 25.30 5.71 22.12
C VAL A 24 24.96 5.54 23.60
N ALA A 25 25.59 6.34 24.46
CA ALA A 25 25.50 6.21 25.92
C ALA A 25 24.09 6.36 26.49
N ASN A 26 23.21 7.10 25.81
CA ASN A 26 21.80 7.28 26.16
C ASN A 26 20.85 6.54 25.22
N SER A 27 21.30 5.44 24.61
CA SER A 27 20.50 4.62 23.71
C SER A 27 19.31 3.96 24.43
N ASN A 28 18.17 3.92 23.76
CA ASN A 28 16.99 3.17 24.23
C ASN A 28 17.20 1.64 24.20
N HIS A 29 18.22 1.13 23.50
CA HIS A 29 18.62 -0.28 23.61
C HIS A 29 19.11 -0.63 25.01
N LEU A 30 19.78 0.30 25.70
CA LEU A 30 20.27 0.08 27.07
C LEU A 30 19.13 -0.10 28.08
N ALA A 31 17.99 0.55 27.81
CA ALA A 31 16.78 0.46 28.62
C ALA A 31 15.79 -0.63 28.16
N GLY A 32 16.08 -1.32 27.05
CA GLY A 32 15.18 -2.34 26.49
C GLY A 32 13.90 -1.76 25.88
N THR A 33 13.90 -0.47 25.53
CA THR A 33 12.74 0.27 24.97
C THR A 33 12.87 0.54 23.47
N ALA A 34 13.88 -0.02 22.82
CA ALA A 34 14.11 0.03 21.38
C ALA A 34 14.39 -1.35 20.78
N VAL A 35 14.11 -1.45 19.48
CA VAL A 35 14.44 -2.59 18.63
C VAL A 35 14.84 -2.10 17.24
N ASP A 36 15.83 -2.76 16.66
CA ASP A 36 16.20 -2.60 15.26
C ASP A 36 15.59 -3.73 14.44
N VAL A 37 14.72 -3.41 13.50
CA VAL A 37 14.04 -4.40 12.66
C VAL A 37 14.78 -4.59 11.34
N ASN A 38 15.02 -5.84 10.96
CA ASN A 38 15.83 -6.20 9.79
C ASN A 38 17.28 -5.67 9.88
N ALA A 39 17.90 -5.66 11.06
CA ALA A 39 19.29 -5.27 11.20
C ALA A 39 20.25 -6.37 10.70
N PRO A 40 21.35 -6.04 9.98
CA PRO A 40 21.86 -4.71 9.65
C PRO A 40 21.45 -4.21 8.25
N LYS A 41 20.35 -4.71 7.66
CA LYS A 41 19.91 -4.37 6.28
C LYS A 41 19.75 -2.86 6.04
N TYR A 42 19.41 -2.09 7.08
CA TYR A 42 19.28 -0.65 7.04
C TYR A 42 20.28 0.04 7.98
N PRO A 43 21.56 0.16 7.58
CA PRO A 43 22.62 0.58 8.49
C PRO A 43 22.43 2.00 9.03
N TRP A 44 22.76 2.18 10.31
CA TRP A 44 22.72 3.49 10.97
C TRP A 44 23.56 4.55 10.24
N GLY A 45 22.95 5.70 9.97
CA GLY A 45 23.50 6.81 9.21
C GLY A 45 23.25 6.74 7.71
N SER A 46 22.61 5.68 7.20
CA SER A 46 22.27 5.52 5.78
C SER A 46 20.77 5.69 5.53
N ARG A 47 20.40 6.06 4.30
CA ARG A 47 19.01 6.13 3.83
C ARG A 47 18.80 5.23 2.62
N VAL A 48 18.68 3.94 2.89
CA VAL A 48 18.65 2.86 1.89
C VAL A 48 17.27 2.20 1.75
N MET A 49 16.37 2.39 2.72
CA MET A 49 14.98 1.96 2.63
C MET A 49 14.26 2.71 1.51
N SER A 50 13.59 1.96 0.63
CA SER A 50 12.87 2.52 -0.52
C SER A 50 11.73 3.44 -0.09
N ALA A 51 11.37 4.42 -0.92
CA ALA A 51 10.28 5.35 -0.62
C ALA A 51 8.95 4.63 -0.34
N THR A 52 8.66 3.54 -1.05
CA THR A 52 7.47 2.71 -0.84
C THR A 52 7.44 2.09 0.55
N LEU A 53 8.55 1.49 1.00
CA LEU A 53 8.63 0.90 2.34
C LEU A 53 8.51 1.97 3.42
N LYS A 54 9.16 3.12 3.24
CA LYS A 54 9.01 4.26 4.15
C LYS A 54 7.57 4.73 4.25
N GLY A 55 6.84 4.77 3.14
CA GLY A 55 5.40 5.08 3.13
C GLY A 55 4.58 4.09 3.97
N ARG A 56 4.87 2.80 3.88
CA ARG A 56 4.22 1.75 4.71
C ARG A 56 4.56 1.91 6.19
N VAL A 57 5.83 2.22 6.51
CA VAL A 57 6.24 2.53 7.89
C VAL A 57 5.45 3.71 8.43
N ARG A 58 5.32 4.81 7.67
CA ARG A 58 4.53 5.98 8.10
C ARG A 58 3.06 5.65 8.35
N ALA A 59 2.45 4.86 7.47
CA ALA A 59 1.08 4.40 7.66
C ALA A 59 0.94 3.59 8.96
N GLY A 60 1.91 2.73 9.26
CA GLY A 60 2.00 2.00 10.52
C GLY A 60 2.13 2.93 11.72
N LEU A 61 3.11 3.83 11.72
CA LEU A 61 3.34 4.76 12.84
C LEU A 61 2.08 5.60 13.16
N ALA A 62 1.29 5.98 12.16
CA ALA A 62 0.01 6.66 12.37
C ALA A 62 -1.00 5.80 13.15
N LEU A 63 -1.07 4.50 12.86
CA LEU A 63 -1.91 3.54 13.61
C LEU A 63 -1.41 3.32 15.03
N PHE A 64 -0.12 3.53 15.29
CA PHE A 64 0.44 3.45 16.64
C PHE A 64 0.28 4.76 17.43
N GLU A 65 -0.44 5.75 16.89
CA GLU A 65 -0.92 6.92 17.63
C GLU A 65 0.18 7.68 18.39
N GLY A 66 1.39 7.67 17.82
CA GLY A 66 2.57 8.31 18.41
C GLY A 66 3.20 7.57 19.59
N SER A 67 2.81 6.32 19.87
CA SER A 67 3.42 5.48 20.91
C SER A 67 4.80 4.93 20.49
N VAL A 68 5.08 4.92 19.19
CA VAL A 68 6.33 4.45 18.58
C VAL A 68 7.00 5.60 17.84
N PHE A 69 8.29 5.79 18.09
CA PHE A 69 9.17 6.69 17.33
C PHE A 69 10.05 5.87 16.37
N TRP A 70 10.36 6.44 15.20
CA TRP A 70 11.20 5.83 14.18
C TRP A 70 12.49 6.61 13.96
N GLY A 71 13.63 5.95 14.10
CA GLY A 71 14.97 6.55 14.05
C GLY A 71 15.31 7.23 12.72
N ALA A 72 14.58 6.94 11.63
CA ALA A 72 14.80 7.60 10.35
C ALA A 72 14.49 9.11 10.38
N ASP A 73 13.79 9.58 11.41
CA ASP A 73 13.49 10.99 11.65
C ASP A 73 14.66 11.78 12.25
N TRP A 74 15.69 11.10 12.75
CA TRP A 74 16.91 11.78 13.17
C TRP A 74 17.70 12.33 11.98
N SER A 75 18.53 13.34 12.26
CA SER A 75 19.46 13.91 11.28
C SER A 75 20.44 12.84 10.76
N ARG A 76 21.06 12.09 11.67
CA ARG A 76 21.74 10.82 11.37
C ARG A 76 20.70 9.71 11.41
N ALA A 77 20.11 9.44 10.25
CA ALA A 77 19.00 8.53 10.10
C ALA A 77 19.30 7.12 10.61
N ASP A 78 18.31 6.49 11.23
CA ASP A 78 18.34 5.06 11.54
C ASP A 78 17.05 4.38 11.08
N GLU A 79 17.07 3.80 9.88
CA GLU A 79 15.86 3.25 9.25
C GLU A 79 15.42 1.89 9.83
N MET A 80 16.30 1.19 10.56
CA MET A 80 15.95 -0.03 11.30
C MET A 80 15.45 0.25 12.72
N HIS A 81 15.83 1.37 13.34
CA HIS A 81 15.53 1.67 14.75
C HIS A 81 14.10 2.12 15.01
N TYR A 82 13.42 1.44 15.92
CA TYR A 82 12.12 1.80 16.48
C TYR A 82 12.18 1.80 18.00
N GLN A 83 11.54 2.75 18.65
CA GLN A 83 11.52 2.84 20.11
C GLN A 83 10.20 3.33 20.66
N MET A 84 10.01 3.15 21.96
CA MET A 84 8.94 3.84 22.68
C MET A 84 9.12 5.35 22.56
N ALA A 85 8.02 6.05 22.25
CA ALA A 85 8.02 7.51 22.08
C ALA A 85 7.85 8.26 23.41
N TRP A 86 7.24 7.62 24.41
CA TRP A 86 6.99 8.19 25.72
C TRP A 86 7.87 7.55 26.78
N ARG A 87 8.17 8.32 27.83
CA ARG A 87 8.96 7.83 28.96
C ARG A 87 8.28 6.67 29.67
N GLU A 88 9.07 5.89 30.38
CA GLU A 88 8.55 4.89 31.32
C GLU A 88 7.55 5.50 32.31
N GLY A 89 6.47 4.76 32.60
CA GLY A 89 5.40 5.21 33.48
C GLY A 89 4.48 6.29 32.89
N ASP A 90 4.65 6.69 31.62
CA ASP A 90 3.67 7.56 30.98
C ASP A 90 2.34 6.83 30.79
N PRO A 91 1.20 7.36 31.30
CA PRO A 91 -0.08 6.66 31.29
C PRO A 91 -0.60 6.37 29.87
N ARG A 92 -0.10 7.08 28.85
CA ARG A 92 -0.46 6.80 27.45
C ARG A 92 0.08 5.45 26.98
N ASN A 93 1.22 4.98 27.52
CA ASN A 93 1.73 3.65 27.22
C ASN A 93 0.74 2.58 27.69
N GLU A 94 0.25 2.69 28.92
CA GLU A 94 -0.72 1.75 29.49
C GLU A 94 -2.05 1.80 28.75
N ALA A 95 -2.54 3.00 28.42
CA ALA A 95 -3.77 3.18 27.66
C ALA A 95 -3.69 2.52 26.27
N PHE A 96 -2.57 2.74 25.55
CA PHE A 96 -2.39 2.14 24.22
C PHE A 96 -2.18 0.63 24.28
N ALA A 97 -1.44 0.14 25.28
CA ALA A 97 -1.28 -1.29 25.52
C ALA A 97 -2.64 -1.97 25.80
N LYS A 98 -3.47 -1.36 26.66
CA LYS A 98 -4.84 -1.84 26.91
C LYS A 98 -5.67 -1.86 25.62
N LYS A 99 -5.58 -0.81 24.80
CA LYS A 99 -6.28 -0.74 23.51
C LYS A 99 -5.89 -1.88 22.56
N LEU A 100 -4.60 -2.22 22.48
CA LEU A 100 -4.12 -3.37 21.71
C LEU A 100 -4.67 -4.70 22.26
N LEU A 101 -4.67 -4.88 23.59
CA LEU A 101 -5.24 -6.06 24.26
C LEU A 101 -6.76 -6.19 24.04
N ASP A 102 -7.46 -5.06 23.95
CA ASP A 102 -8.90 -5.01 23.66
C ASP A 102 -9.21 -5.30 22.17
N GLY A 103 -8.19 -5.57 21.35
CA GLY A 103 -8.32 -6.03 19.96
C GLY A 103 -7.94 -5.00 18.90
N TYR A 104 -7.47 -3.82 19.28
CA TYR A 104 -7.00 -2.84 18.31
C TYR A 104 -5.88 -3.42 17.42
N LEU A 105 -5.97 -3.17 16.12
CA LEU A 105 -5.11 -3.74 15.06
C LEU A 105 -5.16 -5.26 14.90
N GLY A 106 -5.99 -5.98 15.65
CA GLY A 106 -6.13 -7.43 15.50
C GLY A 106 -4.91 -8.24 15.91
N ILE A 107 -3.98 -7.67 16.68
CA ILE A 107 -2.67 -8.30 16.98
C ILE A 107 -2.79 -9.37 18.07
N TYR A 108 -3.47 -9.06 19.18
CA TYR A 108 -3.60 -9.96 20.34
C TYR A 108 -4.96 -10.65 20.44
N LYS A 109 -5.97 -10.04 19.84
CA LYS A 109 -7.34 -10.52 19.74
C LYS A 109 -7.87 -10.08 18.38
N PRO A 110 -8.76 -10.85 17.71
CA PRO A 110 -9.42 -10.37 16.51
C PRO A 110 -9.96 -8.95 16.72
N ALA A 111 -9.74 -8.08 15.74
CA ALA A 111 -10.27 -6.73 15.81
C ALA A 111 -11.79 -6.80 16.05
N PRO A 112 -12.36 -5.94 16.93
CA PRO A 112 -13.79 -5.88 17.07
C PRO A 112 -14.41 -5.76 15.68
N THR A 113 -15.34 -6.65 15.34
CA THR A 113 -16.10 -6.51 14.12
C THR A 113 -16.68 -5.10 14.15
N PRO A 114 -16.43 -4.25 13.13
CA PRO A 114 -17.11 -2.98 13.04
C PRO A 114 -18.60 -3.25 13.28
N PRO A 115 -19.31 -2.45 14.09
CA PRO A 115 -20.76 -2.57 14.13
C PRO A 115 -21.20 -2.59 12.68
N ALA A 116 -21.97 -3.61 12.29
CA ALA A 116 -22.41 -3.75 10.91
C ALA A 116 -22.94 -2.38 10.52
N THR A 117 -22.19 -1.68 9.65
CA THR A 117 -22.75 -0.54 8.96
C THR A 117 -23.97 -1.15 8.33
N THR A 118 -25.17 -0.81 8.83
CA THR A 118 -26.37 -0.96 8.05
C THR A 118 -25.95 -0.43 6.69
N PRO A 119 -25.89 -1.26 5.64
CA PRO A 119 -25.41 -0.76 4.38
C PRO A 119 -26.26 0.47 4.12
N GLU A 120 -25.64 1.66 4.09
CA GLU A 120 -26.29 2.79 3.46
C GLU A 120 -26.67 2.21 2.11
N LYS A 121 -27.98 2.10 1.88
CA LYS A 121 -28.52 1.45 0.71
C LYS A 121 -27.91 2.18 -0.47
N GLY A 122 -26.84 1.61 -1.04
CA GLY A 122 -26.41 1.98 -2.38
C GLY A 122 -27.64 1.86 -3.27
N PRO A 123 -27.76 2.66 -4.35
CA PRO A 123 -29.00 2.78 -5.12
C PRO A 123 -29.61 1.44 -5.56
N LEU A 124 -28.82 0.36 -5.62
CA LEU A 124 -29.29 -1.00 -5.91
C LEU A 124 -30.10 -1.66 -4.78
N MET A 125 -29.84 -1.34 -3.51
CA MET A 125 -30.57 -1.87 -2.35
C MET A 125 -31.76 -0.99 -1.93
N ALA A 126 -31.97 0.15 -2.60
CA ALA A 126 -33.16 0.98 -2.45
C ALA A 126 -34.38 0.41 -3.17
N LEU A 127 -34.16 -0.47 -4.15
CA LEU A 127 -35.20 -1.05 -4.98
C LEU A 127 -35.79 -2.31 -4.36
N ASN A 128 -37.11 -2.41 -4.39
CA ASN A 128 -37.83 -3.62 -4.02
C ASN A 128 -37.71 -4.71 -5.12
N ASP A 129 -38.08 -5.94 -4.80
CA ASP A 129 -37.93 -7.09 -5.71
C ASP A 129 -38.64 -6.91 -7.06
N ALA A 130 -39.72 -6.11 -7.13
CA ALA A 130 -40.40 -5.82 -8.40
C ALA A 130 -39.56 -4.87 -9.26
N GLU A 131 -39.02 -3.81 -8.66
CA GLU A 131 -38.17 -2.82 -9.34
C GLU A 131 -36.84 -3.44 -9.81
N GLN A 132 -36.26 -4.37 -9.03
CA GLN A 132 -35.06 -5.10 -9.45
C GLN A 132 -35.34 -6.04 -10.63
N ARG A 133 -36.51 -6.68 -10.66
CA ARG A 133 -36.91 -7.53 -11.80
C ARG A 133 -37.15 -6.72 -13.06
N GLU A 134 -37.82 -5.57 -12.94
CA GLU A 134 -38.05 -4.65 -14.05
C GLU A 134 -36.72 -4.13 -14.65
N LEU A 135 -35.75 -3.76 -13.81
CA LEU A 135 -34.42 -3.39 -14.26
C LEU A 135 -33.68 -4.54 -14.95
N LEU A 136 -33.74 -5.76 -14.40
CA LEU A 136 -33.08 -6.93 -14.99
C LEU A 136 -33.69 -7.27 -16.35
N ASP A 137 -35.00 -7.15 -16.50
CA ASP A 137 -35.68 -7.35 -17.78
C ASP A 137 -35.32 -6.24 -18.78
N GLY A 138 -35.22 -4.99 -18.34
CA GLY A 138 -34.73 -3.88 -19.16
C GLY A 138 -33.29 -4.09 -19.65
N VAL A 139 -32.38 -4.52 -18.76
CA VAL A 139 -30.98 -4.81 -19.12
C VAL A 139 -30.88 -5.98 -20.11
N ARG A 140 -31.70 -7.03 -19.92
CA ARG A 140 -31.77 -8.17 -20.86
C ARG A 140 -32.32 -7.73 -22.22
N TYR A 141 -33.38 -6.94 -22.24
CA TYR A 141 -33.93 -6.38 -23.47
C TYR A 141 -32.88 -5.56 -24.23
N ILE A 142 -32.17 -4.66 -23.55
CA ILE A 142 -31.10 -3.86 -24.16
C ILE A 142 -30.02 -4.77 -24.72
N ARG A 143 -29.52 -5.74 -23.93
CA ARG A 143 -28.50 -6.72 -24.36
C ARG A 143 -28.94 -7.47 -25.61
N ASP A 144 -30.21 -7.86 -25.69
CA ASP A 144 -30.74 -8.61 -26.82
C ASP A 144 -30.89 -7.71 -28.08
N GLN A 145 -31.05 -6.39 -27.91
CA GLN A 145 -31.02 -5.41 -29.00
C GLN A 145 -29.60 -5.08 -29.50
N VAL A 146 -28.60 -5.03 -28.61
CA VAL A 146 -27.21 -4.67 -28.98
C VAL A 146 -26.34 -5.87 -29.38
N GLY A 147 -26.82 -7.10 -29.15
CA GLY A 147 -26.06 -8.33 -29.41
C GLY A 147 -24.81 -8.46 -28.52
N PRO A 148 -24.11 -9.61 -28.53
CA PRO A 148 -22.85 -9.73 -27.82
C PRO A 148 -21.86 -8.72 -28.39
N ALA A 149 -21.17 -7.97 -27.50
CA ALA A 149 -20.08 -7.09 -27.89
C ALA A 149 -19.09 -7.88 -28.75
N SER A 150 -19.01 -7.56 -30.04
CA SER A 150 -18.06 -8.21 -30.93
C SER A 150 -16.66 -7.81 -30.47
N THR A 151 -15.94 -8.76 -29.89
CA THR A 151 -14.50 -8.65 -29.68
C THR A 151 -13.82 -8.74 -31.04
N SER A 152 -13.81 -7.63 -31.79
CA SER A 152 -12.96 -7.51 -32.98
C SER A 152 -11.76 -6.65 -32.65
N GLY A 153 -10.63 -7.30 -32.40
CA GLY A 153 -9.40 -6.63 -32.02
C GLY A 153 -8.20 -7.55 -31.95
N ALA A 154 -8.04 -8.51 -32.86
CA ALA A 154 -6.75 -9.14 -33.12
C ALA A 154 -6.72 -9.90 -34.45
N ARG A 155 -5.95 -9.36 -35.40
CA ARG A 155 -4.71 -9.93 -35.98
C ARG A 155 -4.62 -9.99 -37.52
N THR A 156 -3.61 -9.24 -38.00
CA THR A 156 -2.62 -9.56 -39.06
C THR A 156 -3.07 -9.74 -40.52
N ALA A 157 -2.60 -8.77 -41.33
CA ALA A 157 -1.91 -8.85 -42.63
C ALA A 157 -2.01 -10.13 -43.46
N THR A 158 -2.27 -9.97 -44.79
CA THR A 158 -1.42 -10.49 -45.90
C THR A 158 -1.88 -9.93 -47.26
N SER A 159 -0.94 -9.24 -47.93
CA SER A 159 -0.58 -9.13 -49.36
C SER A 159 -1.60 -8.97 -50.51
N ALA A 160 -1.45 -7.81 -51.18
CA ALA A 160 -1.03 -7.57 -52.57
C ALA A 160 -1.70 -8.26 -53.79
N THR A 161 -2.09 -7.44 -54.79
CA THR A 161 -1.92 -7.61 -56.26
C THR A 161 -2.32 -6.25 -56.91
N THR A 162 -1.43 -5.35 -57.38
CA THR A 162 -0.59 -5.29 -58.60
C THR A 162 -1.26 -4.61 -59.82
N THR A 163 -0.67 -3.47 -60.25
CA THR A 163 -0.53 -2.89 -61.62
C THR A 163 -1.77 -2.27 -62.27
N THR A 164 -1.75 -1.04 -62.82
CA THR A 164 -1.00 -0.60 -64.02
C THR A 164 -0.62 0.89 -64.05
N ALA A 165 0.53 1.16 -64.68
CA ALA A 165 1.24 2.43 -64.83
C ALA A 165 0.74 3.32 -66.00
N SER A 166 1.10 4.62 -65.99
CA SER A 166 1.85 5.28 -67.09
C SER A 166 2.14 6.77 -66.81
N ALA A 167 3.45 7.09 -66.79
CA ALA A 167 4.22 8.25 -67.29
C ALA A 167 3.60 9.68 -67.32
N GLY A 168 4.34 10.78 -67.06
CA GLY A 168 5.77 11.01 -66.84
C GLY A 168 6.10 12.51 -66.94
N HIS A 169 7.40 12.82 -66.87
CA HIS A 169 8.10 14.07 -67.27
C HIS A 169 8.53 15.10 -66.19
N CYS A 170 9.83 15.00 -65.88
CA CYS A 170 10.88 16.04 -65.82
C CYS A 170 10.60 17.42 -65.19
N ALA A 171 11.33 17.68 -64.09
CA ALA A 171 11.93 19.00 -63.81
C ALA A 171 13.06 19.29 -64.83
N PRO A 172 13.48 20.57 -65.05
CA PRO A 172 14.43 21.19 -64.13
C PRO A 172 14.34 22.73 -63.97
N ASP A 173 15.15 23.21 -63.03
CA ASP A 173 15.85 24.50 -62.96
C ASP A 173 15.15 25.82 -62.58
N SER A 174 15.73 26.43 -61.54
CA SER A 174 15.68 27.86 -61.20
C SER A 174 16.45 28.69 -62.23
N PRO A 175 16.16 30.01 -62.39
CA PRO A 175 16.97 31.00 -61.67
C PRO A 175 16.28 32.35 -61.36
N ARG A 176 16.66 32.96 -60.23
CA ARG A 176 17.17 34.35 -60.02
C ARG A 176 16.94 34.82 -58.60
#